data_AF-A0A439D2M4-F1
#
_entry.id   AF-A0A439D2M4-F1
#
_cell.length_a   1.000
_cell.length_b   1.000
_cell.length_c   1.000
_cell.angle_alpha   90.00
_cell.angle_beta   90.00
_cell.angle_gamma   90.00
#
_symmetry.space_group_name_H-M   'P 1'
#
loop_
_entity.id
_entity.type
_entity.pdbx_description
1 polymer ?
#
loop_
_entity_poly.entity_id
_entity_poly.type
_entity_poly.pdbx_seq_one_letter_code
_entity_poly.pdbx_strand_id
1 'polypeptide(L)'
;MAQALPPLRFVRSVLKSFMAESGLEPRLLGAKHLRITNAVHGRVDFELDVMKDHTNRLGILHGGTISSMVDLGGSLAVASTGLYATGVSTDLNVTYLNGGGTVGTKITATAVFGRTLAYTSVTFQNKKGEMAARGSHTKYVMQAVKAQRSPFVVPEGAEIADEEE
;
A
#
# COMPACT_ATOMS: atom_id res chain seq x y z
N MET A 1 21.22 -14.43 13.53
CA MET A 1 20.36 -14.40 12.32
C MET A 1 19.32 -13.31 12.52
N ALA A 2 18.99 -12.53 11.50
CA ALA A 2 17.95 -11.52 11.61
C ALA A 2 16.58 -12.17 11.91
N GLN A 3 15.82 -11.59 12.83
CA GLN A 3 14.56 -12.15 13.31
C GLN A 3 13.42 -11.84 12.34
N ALA A 4 12.56 -12.83 12.07
CA ALA A 4 11.34 -12.63 11.30
C ALA A 4 10.36 -11.74 12.09
N LEU A 5 9.81 -10.72 11.44
CA LEU A 5 8.88 -9.79 12.05
C LEU A 5 7.43 -10.30 11.93
N PRO A 6 6.52 -9.92 12.85
CA PRO A 6 5.09 -10.08 12.64
C PRO A 6 4.62 -9.39 11.34
N PRO A 7 3.61 -9.92 10.62
CA PRO A 7 3.20 -9.39 9.32
C PRO A 7 2.92 -7.88 9.31
N LEU A 8 2.22 -7.36 10.33
CA LEU A 8 1.94 -5.93 10.44
C LEU A 8 3.21 -5.08 10.53
N ARG A 9 4.12 -5.44 11.44
CA ARG A 9 5.38 -4.72 11.62
C ARG A 9 6.29 -4.84 10.39
N PHE A 10 6.28 -6.00 9.73
CA PHE A 10 7.00 -6.19 8.47
C PHE A 10 6.47 -5.27 7.37
N VAL A 11 5.16 -5.25 7.13
CA VAL A 11 4.53 -4.39 6.11
C VAL A 11 4.75 -2.91 6.40
N ARG A 12 4.69 -2.48 7.67
CA ARG A 12 5.04 -1.11 8.07
C ARG A 12 6.50 -0.77 7.80
N SER A 13 7.42 -1.71 8.04
CA SER A 13 8.84 -1.52 7.72
C SER A 13 9.05 -1.36 6.20
N VAL A 14 8.32 -2.13 5.39
CA VAL A 14 8.33 -1.96 3.92
C VAL A 14 7.76 -0.60 3.51
N LEU A 15 6.64 -0.15 4.10
CA LEU A 15 6.10 1.20 3.86
C LEU A 15 7.12 2.28 4.23
N LYS A 16 7.82 2.13 5.37
CA LYS A 16 8.86 3.05 5.81
C LYS A 16 9.99 3.16 4.78
N SER A 17 10.39 2.04 4.19
CA SER A 17 11.36 2.03 3.08
C SER A 17 10.83 2.77 1.85
N PHE A 18 9.57 2.59 1.44
CA PHE A 18 8.98 3.41 0.37
C PHE A 18 9.00 4.90 0.70
N MET A 19 8.70 5.27 1.94
CA MET A 19 8.71 6.68 2.39
C MET A 19 10.12 7.28 2.41
N ALA A 20 11.15 6.47 2.68
CA ALA A 20 12.54 6.92 2.72
C ALA A 20 13.18 7.01 1.32
N GLU A 21 12.92 6.01 0.46
CA GLU A 21 13.68 5.81 -0.78
C GLU A 21 12.96 6.37 -2.02
N SER A 22 11.62 6.44 -2.02
CA SER A 22 10.88 6.87 -3.19
C SER A 22 10.72 8.38 -3.30
N GLY A 23 10.58 8.87 -4.54
CA GLY A 23 10.26 10.28 -4.80
C GLY A 23 8.77 10.64 -4.77
N LEU A 24 7.87 9.67 -4.93
CA LEU A 24 6.43 9.92 -5.09
C LEU A 24 5.68 9.78 -3.75
N GLU A 25 5.78 8.63 -3.09
CA GLU A 25 5.07 8.25 -1.87
C GLU A 25 5.23 9.29 -0.74
N PRO A 26 6.44 9.75 -0.37
CA PRO A 26 6.57 10.74 0.69
C PRO A 26 5.97 12.11 0.33
N ARG A 27 5.94 12.48 -0.96
CA ARG A 27 5.37 13.77 -1.41
C ARG A 27 3.87 13.74 -1.57
N LEU A 28 3.34 12.64 -2.12
CA LEU A 28 1.91 12.52 -2.46
C LEU A 28 1.08 11.90 -1.35
N LEU A 29 1.62 10.95 -0.58
CA LEU A 29 0.85 10.20 0.43
C LEU A 29 1.28 10.55 1.85
N GLY A 30 2.58 10.78 2.06
CA GLY A 30 3.15 11.30 3.31
C GLY A 30 3.03 10.35 4.51
N ALA A 31 4.14 10.11 5.21
CA ALA A 31 4.18 9.20 6.38
C ALA A 31 3.21 9.60 7.51
N LYS A 32 2.80 10.87 7.59
CA LYS A 32 1.85 11.35 8.61
C LYS A 32 0.38 11.07 8.25
N HIS A 33 0.07 10.88 6.96
CA HIS A 33 -1.31 10.84 6.48
C HIS A 33 -1.72 9.45 6.01
N LEU A 34 -0.79 8.65 5.47
CA LEU A 34 -1.02 7.25 5.11
C LEU A 34 -0.58 6.32 6.24
N ARG A 35 -1.47 5.43 6.69
CA ARG A 35 -1.18 4.49 7.79
C ARG A 35 -1.65 3.08 7.47
N ILE A 36 -0.85 2.09 7.84
CA ILE A 36 -1.24 0.67 7.81
C ILE A 36 -1.91 0.33 9.14
N THR A 37 -3.18 -0.03 9.08
CA THR A 37 -4.01 -0.32 10.27
C THR A 37 -4.05 -1.80 10.60
N ASN A 38 -3.88 -2.67 9.60
CA ASN A 38 -3.82 -4.10 9.78
C ASN A 38 -3.06 -4.77 8.64
N ALA A 39 -2.39 -5.89 8.93
CA ALA A 39 -1.76 -6.72 7.92
C ALA A 39 -1.67 -8.17 8.38
N VAL A 40 -2.11 -9.07 7.52
CA VAL A 40 -2.02 -10.53 7.64
C VAL A 40 -1.56 -11.10 6.31
N HIS A 41 -1.26 -12.40 6.25
CA HIS A 41 -0.79 -13.01 5.01
C HIS A 41 -1.74 -12.74 3.82
N GLY A 42 -1.25 -12.01 2.83
CA GLY A 42 -1.98 -11.68 1.60
C GLY A 42 -3.06 -10.59 1.75
N ARG A 43 -3.13 -9.87 2.87
CA ARG A 43 -4.09 -8.78 3.07
C ARG A 43 -3.49 -7.63 3.89
N VAL A 44 -3.70 -6.41 3.42
CA VAL A 44 -3.31 -5.18 4.10
C VAL A 44 -4.49 -4.22 4.13
N ASP A 45 -4.82 -3.70 5.30
CA ASP A 45 -5.78 -2.62 5.46
C ASP A 45 -5.02 -1.33 5.79
N PHE A 46 -5.38 -0.24 5.13
CA PHE A 46 -4.72 1.05 5.27
C PHE A 46 -5.69 2.21 5.08
N GLU A 47 -5.27 3.39 5.50
CA GLU A 47 -6.08 4.60 5.42
C GLU A 47 -5.24 5.81 5.05
N LEU A 48 -5.89 6.81 4.44
CA LEU A 48 -5.29 8.08 4.08
C LEU A 48 -6.17 9.23 4.58
N ASP A 49 -5.56 10.16 5.32
CA ASP A 49 -6.18 11.47 5.57
C ASP A 49 -6.11 12.31 4.31
N VAL A 50 -7.26 12.81 3.83
CA VAL A 50 -7.32 13.59 2.60
C VAL A 50 -6.83 15.01 2.88
N MET A 51 -5.67 15.34 2.32
CA MET A 51 -5.03 16.65 2.38
C MET A 51 -5.18 17.40 1.06
N LYS A 52 -4.84 18.70 1.04
CA LYS A 52 -4.98 19.53 -0.15
C LYS A 52 -4.24 18.96 -1.36
N ASP A 53 -3.05 18.42 -1.14
CA ASP A 53 -2.19 17.83 -2.18
C ASP A 53 -2.79 16.56 -2.81
N HIS A 54 -3.75 15.93 -2.14
CA HIS A 54 -4.45 14.74 -2.64
C HIS A 54 -5.63 15.10 -3.55
N THR A 55 -5.97 16.39 -3.71
CA THR A 55 -7.21 16.82 -4.36
C THR A 55 -7.02 17.24 -5.82
N ASN A 56 -8.07 17.11 -6.62
CA ASN A 56 -8.12 17.66 -7.98
C ASN A 56 -8.64 19.10 -8.00
N ARG A 57 -8.82 19.65 -9.21
CA ARG A 57 -9.32 21.02 -9.42
C ARG A 57 -10.73 21.28 -8.84
N LEU A 58 -11.50 20.22 -8.58
CA LEU A 58 -12.84 20.28 -7.98
C LEU A 58 -12.80 20.20 -6.44
N GLY A 59 -11.61 20.09 -5.82
CA GLY A 59 -11.46 20.02 -4.37
C GLY A 59 -11.82 18.66 -3.75
N ILE A 60 -12.01 17.63 -4.58
CA ILE A 60 -12.25 16.24 -4.16
C ILE A 60 -10.99 15.39 -4.38
N LEU A 61 -10.92 14.22 -3.75
CA LEU A 61 -9.81 13.28 -3.90
C LEU A 61 -9.52 12.99 -5.38
N HIS A 62 -8.27 13.22 -5.79
CA HIS A 62 -7.83 13.07 -7.16
C HIS A 62 -7.76 11.59 -7.54
N GLY A 63 -8.23 11.23 -8.74
CA GLY A 63 -8.17 9.85 -9.23
C GLY A 63 -6.73 9.30 -9.25
N GLY A 64 -5.78 10.09 -9.71
CA GLY A 64 -4.34 9.79 -9.62
C GLY A 64 -3.79 9.51 -8.21
N THR A 65 -4.35 10.12 -7.15
CA THR A 65 -4.00 9.73 -5.77
C THR A 65 -4.50 8.34 -5.45
N ILE A 66 -5.74 8.01 -5.85
CA ILE A 66 -6.29 6.66 -5.72
C ILE A 66 -5.45 5.65 -6.53
N SER A 67 -5.08 5.96 -7.77
CA SER A 67 -4.21 5.10 -8.58
C SER A 67 -2.86 4.85 -7.93
N SER A 68 -2.26 5.88 -7.32
CA SER A 68 -0.99 5.74 -6.60
C SER A 68 -1.15 4.84 -5.36
N MET A 69 -2.28 4.94 -4.65
CA MET A 69 -2.61 4.02 -3.56
C MET A 69 -2.91 2.59 -4.04
N VAL A 70 -3.39 2.40 -5.28
CA VAL A 70 -3.54 1.05 -5.87
C VAL A 70 -2.16 0.43 -6.09
N ASP A 71 -1.21 1.19 -6.66
CA ASP A 71 0.17 0.70 -6.89
C ASP A 71 0.90 0.38 -5.57
N LEU A 72 0.85 1.31 -4.61
CA LEU A 72 1.47 1.10 -3.30
C LEU A 72 0.75 -0.02 -2.53
N GLY A 73 -0.59 0.00 -2.49
CA GLY A 73 -1.39 -1.01 -1.81
C GLY A 73 -1.15 -2.42 -2.36
N GLY A 74 -1.03 -2.56 -3.68
CA GLY A 74 -0.65 -3.82 -4.32
C GLY A 74 0.75 -4.28 -3.91
N SER A 75 1.72 -3.37 -3.88
CA SER A 75 3.07 -3.67 -3.39
C SER A 75 3.06 -4.14 -1.93
N LEU A 76 2.28 -3.49 -1.05
CA LEU A 76 2.16 -3.86 0.35
C LEU A 76 1.41 -5.19 0.53
N ALA A 77 0.42 -5.50 -0.31
CA ALA A 77 -0.22 -6.82 -0.32
C ALA A 77 0.79 -7.93 -0.67
N VAL A 78 1.70 -7.70 -1.62
CA VAL A 78 2.83 -8.62 -1.85
C VAL A 78 3.72 -8.71 -0.63
N ALA A 79 4.05 -7.57 0.00
CA ALA A 79 4.88 -7.54 1.20
C ALA A 79 4.28 -8.34 2.37
N SER A 80 2.95 -8.35 2.50
CA SER A 80 2.26 -9.12 3.53
C SER A 80 2.45 -10.64 3.41
N THR A 81 2.96 -11.13 2.28
CA THR A 81 3.36 -12.54 2.09
C THR A 81 4.78 -12.84 2.60
N GLY A 82 5.47 -11.83 3.13
CA GLY A 82 6.83 -11.92 3.67
C GLY A 82 7.92 -11.52 2.68
N LEU A 83 7.57 -10.90 1.55
CA LEU A 83 8.53 -10.42 0.54
C LEU A 83 8.89 -8.95 0.78
N TYR A 84 10.16 -8.64 1.04
CA TYR A 84 10.59 -7.24 1.22
C TYR A 84 10.67 -6.51 -0.13
N ALA A 85 11.29 -7.14 -1.12
CA ALA A 85 11.22 -6.70 -2.50
C ALA A 85 9.84 -7.08 -3.06
N THR A 86 9.05 -6.11 -3.50
CA THR A 86 7.66 -6.35 -3.93
C THR A 86 7.52 -6.64 -5.43
N GLY A 87 8.64 -6.73 -6.15
CA GLY A 87 8.67 -6.85 -7.61
C GLY A 87 8.30 -5.56 -8.34
N VAL A 88 8.16 -5.65 -9.66
CA VAL A 88 7.90 -4.50 -10.54
C VAL A 88 6.49 -4.54 -11.09
N SER A 89 5.88 -3.36 -11.22
CA SER A 89 4.53 -3.18 -11.78
C SER A 89 4.54 -3.47 -13.29
N THR A 90 3.58 -4.27 -13.75
CA THR A 90 3.44 -4.65 -15.18
C THR A 90 2.12 -4.18 -15.77
N ASP A 91 1.09 -4.06 -14.95
CA ASP A 91 -0.22 -3.55 -15.33
C ASP A 91 -0.93 -2.98 -14.10
N LEU A 92 -1.74 -1.94 -14.30
CA LEU A 92 -2.56 -1.32 -13.26
C LEU A 92 -3.87 -0.81 -13.87
N ASN A 93 -4.99 -1.14 -13.22
CA ASN A 93 -6.31 -0.64 -13.55
C ASN A 93 -6.99 -0.01 -12.32
N VAL A 94 -7.77 1.05 -12.56
CA VAL A 94 -8.65 1.64 -11.54
C VAL A 94 -10.03 1.90 -12.13
N THR A 95 -11.07 1.48 -11.41
CA THR A 95 -12.47 1.82 -11.65
C THR A 95 -12.93 2.79 -10.57
N TYR A 96 -13.42 3.96 -10.96
CA TYR A 96 -13.99 4.97 -10.07
C TYR A 96 -15.50 4.84 -10.02
N LEU A 97 -16.07 4.76 -8.82
CA LEU A 97 -17.49 4.48 -8.61
C LEU A 97 -18.19 5.65 -7.91
N ASN A 98 -17.57 6.20 -6.87
CA ASN A 98 -18.08 7.33 -6.09
C ASN A 98 -16.93 8.29 -5.71
N GLY A 99 -17.29 9.45 -5.17
CA GLY A 99 -16.32 10.41 -4.64
C GLY A 99 -15.53 9.83 -3.46
N GLY A 100 -14.21 9.89 -3.53
CA GLY A 100 -13.31 9.36 -2.49
C GLY A 100 -13.20 10.21 -1.23
N GLY A 101 -13.60 11.47 -1.28
CA GLY A 101 -13.59 12.38 -0.13
C GLY A 101 -13.16 13.80 -0.49
N THR A 102 -13.14 14.66 0.52
CA THR A 102 -12.66 16.05 0.47
C THR A 102 -11.61 16.26 1.55
N VAL A 103 -10.92 17.40 1.52
CA VAL A 103 -9.94 17.75 2.57
C VAL A 103 -10.55 17.60 3.97
N GLY A 104 -9.78 17.03 4.90
CA GLY A 104 -10.20 16.76 6.29
C GLY A 104 -11.08 15.52 6.47
N THR A 105 -11.33 14.76 5.40
CA THR A 105 -11.97 13.44 5.48
C THR A 105 -10.93 12.34 5.40
N LYS A 106 -11.34 11.10 5.68
CA LYS A 106 -10.51 9.90 5.59
C LYS A 106 -11.09 8.95 4.55
N ILE A 107 -10.22 8.33 3.77
CA ILE A 107 -10.54 7.20 2.90
C ILE A 107 -9.83 5.95 3.43
N THR A 108 -10.54 4.83 3.49
CA THR A 108 -9.98 3.54 3.92
C THR A 108 -9.85 2.60 2.73
N ALA A 109 -8.89 1.70 2.79
CA ALA A 109 -8.58 0.78 1.72
C ALA A 109 -8.19 -0.59 2.25
N THR A 110 -8.50 -1.61 1.45
CA THR A 110 -8.05 -2.98 1.66
C THR A 110 -7.37 -3.44 0.39
N ALA A 111 -6.10 -3.85 0.49
CA ALA A 111 -5.37 -4.53 -0.56
C ALA A 111 -5.29 -6.04 -0.27
N VAL A 112 -5.51 -6.87 -1.30
CA VAL A 112 -5.51 -8.33 -1.22
C VAL A 112 -4.61 -8.91 -2.30
N PHE A 113 -3.79 -9.89 -1.94
CA PHE A 113 -2.98 -10.69 -2.86
C PHE A 113 -3.77 -11.89 -3.36
N GLY A 114 -3.81 -12.07 -4.68
CA GLY A 114 -4.48 -13.19 -5.35
C GLY A 114 -3.75 -14.52 -5.12
N ARG A 115 -4.53 -15.61 -5.01
CA ARG A 115 -3.99 -16.95 -4.67
C ARG A 115 -3.26 -17.66 -5.83
N THR A 116 -3.60 -17.38 -7.08
CA THR A 116 -3.21 -18.21 -8.23
C THR A 116 -2.31 -17.52 -9.24
N LEU A 117 -2.38 -16.19 -9.32
CA LEU A 117 -1.58 -15.34 -10.20
C LEU A 117 -1.28 -14.09 -9.38
N ALA A 118 -0.08 -13.51 -9.47
CA ALA A 118 0.40 -12.38 -8.66
C ALA A 118 -0.31 -11.05 -8.98
N TYR A 119 -1.63 -11.09 -9.04
CA TYR A 119 -2.54 -9.97 -9.10
C TYR A 119 -2.90 -9.56 -7.69
N THR A 120 -2.87 -8.27 -7.45
CA THR A 120 -3.41 -7.68 -6.24
C THR A 120 -4.65 -6.89 -6.59
N SER A 121 -5.60 -6.84 -5.68
CA SER A 121 -6.79 -5.98 -5.79
C SER A 121 -6.84 -5.03 -4.62
N VAL A 122 -7.31 -3.81 -4.86
CA VAL A 122 -7.49 -2.80 -3.82
C VAL A 122 -8.90 -2.23 -3.90
N THR A 123 -9.60 -2.18 -2.78
CA THR A 123 -10.93 -1.57 -2.68
C THR A 123 -10.89 -0.39 -1.73
N PHE A 124 -11.53 0.72 -2.09
CA PHE A 124 -11.55 1.95 -1.31
C PHE A 124 -12.95 2.28 -0.84
N GLN A 125 -13.09 2.68 0.42
CA GLN A 125 -14.35 3.15 1.00
C GLN A 125 -14.20 4.59 1.47
N ASN A 126 -15.16 5.44 1.12
CA ASN A 126 -15.22 6.82 1.61
C ASN A 126 -15.76 6.87 3.05
N LYS A 127 -15.79 8.07 3.65
CA LYS A 127 -16.30 8.28 5.01
C LYS A 127 -17.78 7.88 5.23
N LYS A 128 -18.55 7.67 4.17
CA LYS A 128 -19.96 7.22 4.24
C LYS A 128 -20.09 5.70 4.20
N GLY A 129 -18.97 4.97 4.05
CA GLY A 129 -18.98 3.52 3.84
C GLY A 129 -19.31 3.11 2.41
N GLU A 130 -19.37 4.05 1.47
CA GLU A 130 -19.61 3.76 0.05
C GLU A 130 -18.29 3.37 -0.63
N MET A 131 -18.34 2.41 -1.56
CA MET A 131 -17.18 2.07 -2.36
C MET A 131 -16.84 3.23 -3.31
N ALA A 132 -15.73 3.91 -3.04
CA ALA A 132 -15.25 5.03 -3.85
C ALA A 132 -14.62 4.55 -5.15
N ALA A 133 -13.77 3.53 -5.05
CA ALA A 133 -13.05 2.97 -6.19
C ALA A 133 -12.65 1.52 -5.91
N ARG A 134 -12.29 0.82 -6.97
CA ARG A 134 -11.57 -0.45 -6.90
C ARG A 134 -10.47 -0.47 -7.94
N GLY A 135 -9.37 -1.15 -7.67
CA GLY A 135 -8.26 -1.30 -8.61
C GLY A 135 -7.69 -2.70 -8.60
N SER A 136 -6.96 -3.01 -9.66
CA SER A 136 -6.11 -4.19 -9.75
C SER A 136 -4.70 -3.79 -10.13
N HIS A 137 -3.72 -4.52 -9.63
CA HIS A 137 -2.31 -4.27 -9.87
C HIS A 137 -1.57 -5.59 -10.06
N THR A 138 -0.95 -5.73 -11.23
CA THR A 138 -0.21 -6.93 -11.63
C THR A 138 1.27 -6.68 -11.47
N LYS A 139 1.95 -7.52 -10.70
CA LYS A 139 3.40 -7.39 -10.46
C LYS A 139 4.17 -8.62 -10.91
N TYR A 140 5.32 -8.40 -11.54
CA TYR A 140 6.29 -9.46 -11.81
C TYR A 140 7.22 -9.63 -10.61
N VAL A 141 7.07 -10.74 -9.88
CA VAL A 141 7.73 -10.98 -8.58
C VAL A 141 8.85 -12.02 -8.61
N MET A 142 9.18 -12.59 -9.77
CA MET A 142 10.15 -13.70 -9.85
C MET A 142 11.51 -13.36 -9.25
N GLN A 143 12.03 -12.15 -9.53
CA GLN A 143 13.32 -11.72 -8.98
C GLN A 143 13.26 -11.46 -7.47
N ALA A 144 12.15 -10.87 -7.01
CA ALA A 144 11.91 -10.66 -5.58
C ALA A 144 11.87 -11.98 -4.81
N VAL A 145 11.15 -12.98 -5.32
CA VAL A 145 11.07 -14.32 -4.72
C VAL A 145 12.45 -14.99 -4.69
N LYS A 146 13.26 -14.87 -5.75
CA LYS A 146 14.62 -15.41 -5.76
C LYS A 146 15.57 -14.72 -4.77
N ALA A 147 15.41 -13.40 -4.60
CA ALA A 147 16.24 -12.61 -3.69
C ALA A 147 15.86 -12.82 -2.22
N GLN A 148 14.60 -13.18 -1.93
CA GLN A 148 14.11 -13.42 -0.58
C GLN A 148 14.68 -14.73 -0.02
N ARG A 149 15.61 -14.62 0.93
CA ARG A 149 16.18 -15.79 1.62
C ARG A 149 15.28 -16.35 2.72
N SER A 150 14.55 -15.46 3.41
CA SER A 150 13.67 -15.83 4.53
C SER A 150 12.46 -14.90 4.57
N PRO A 151 11.23 -15.41 4.64
CA PRO A 151 10.03 -14.58 4.73
C PRO A 151 10.04 -13.69 5.97
N PHE A 152 9.50 -12.48 5.85
CA PHE A 152 9.34 -11.51 6.95
C PHE A 152 10.65 -11.02 7.59
N VAL A 153 11.79 -11.27 6.94
CA VAL A 153 13.09 -10.74 7.36
C VAL A 153 13.41 -9.52 6.49
N VAL A 154 13.70 -8.40 7.15
CA VAL A 154 14.16 -7.17 6.48
C VAL A 154 15.64 -7.28 6.13
N PRO A 155 16.12 -6.62 5.05
CA PRO A 155 17.54 -6.54 4.73
C PRO A 155 18.37 -5.89 5.85
N GLU A 156 19.64 -6.26 5.92
CA GLU A 156 20.58 -5.64 6.86
C GLU A 156 20.70 -4.12 6.59
N GLY A 157 20.65 -3.31 7.65
CA GLY A 157 20.70 -1.85 7.56
C GLY A 157 19.38 -1.17 7.18
N ALA A 158 18.32 -1.91 6.84
CA ALA A 158 17.01 -1.32 6.62
C ALA A 158 16.38 -0.85 7.93
N GLU A 159 15.72 0.31 7.89
CA GLU A 159 14.96 0.80 9.04
C GLU A 159 13.73 -0.09 9.29
N ILE A 160 13.51 -0.41 10.57
CA ILE A 160 12.37 -1.21 11.03
C ILE A 160 11.34 -0.27 11.64
N ALA A 161 10.06 -0.54 11.39
CA ALA A 161 8.96 0.17 12.03
C ALA A 161 8.90 -0.14 13.53
N ASP A 162 8.52 0.86 14.31
CA ASP A 162 8.33 0.74 15.75
C ASP A 162 7.15 -0.21 16.05
N GLU A 163 7.13 -0.78 17.25
CA GLU A 163 6.09 -1.75 17.64
C GLU A 163 4.72 -1.10 17.86
N GLU A 164 4.68 0.20 18.14
CA GLU A 164 3.47 0.95 18.56
C GLU A 164 2.92 1.93 17.51
N GLU A 165 3.44 1.91 16.27
CA GLU A 165 2.91 2.74 15.15
C GLU A 165 1.46 2.37 14.77
#